data_AF-A0A076HI20-F1
#
_entry.id   AF-A0A076HI20-F1
#
_cell.length_a   1.000
_cell.length_b   1.000
_cell.length_c   1.000
_cell.angle_alpha   90.00
_cell.angle_beta   90.00
_cell.angle_gamma   90.00
#
_symmetry.space_group_name_H-M   'P 1'
#
loop_
_entity.id
_entity.type
_entity.pdbx_description
1 polymer ?
#
loop_
_entity_poly.entity_id
_entity_poly.type
_entity_poly.pdbx_seq_one_letter_code
_entity_poly.pdbx_strand_id
1 'polypeptide(L)'
;MQLQTGQNGEEFRCSAGEVVVYPSTCLHCVSPVTEGTRYACVGWIESYVKSAEDRALLFSLDAGARGLLAKHGRSDELDLMFQAYSNAVRRLSN
;
A
#
# COMPACT_ATOMS: atom_id res chain seq x y z
N MET A 1 12.07 -13.13 -4.05
CA MET A 1 11.50 -12.97 -2.70
C MET A 1 10.15 -13.64 -2.74
N GLN A 2 9.87 -14.54 -1.80
CA GLN A 2 8.55 -15.16 -1.66
C GLN A 2 7.80 -14.44 -0.54
N LEU A 3 6.59 -13.99 -0.83
CA LEU A 3 5.66 -13.36 0.10
C LEU A 3 4.46 -14.27 0.30
N GLN A 4 4.09 -14.56 1.54
CA GLN A 4 2.88 -15.33 1.81
C GLN A 4 1.66 -14.40 1.83
N THR A 5 0.76 -14.58 0.86
CA THR A 5 -0.50 -13.84 0.69
C THR A 5 -1.67 -14.80 0.92
N GLY A 6 -2.24 -14.79 2.13
CA GLY A 6 -3.29 -15.73 2.50
C GLY A 6 -2.77 -17.18 2.56
N GLN A 7 -3.41 -18.11 1.84
CA GLN A 7 -2.97 -19.51 1.78
C GLN A 7 -1.88 -19.77 0.73
N ASN A 8 -1.59 -18.80 -0.15
CA ASN A 8 -0.65 -18.96 -1.25
C ASN A 8 0.62 -18.14 -1.03
N GLY A 9 1.70 -18.54 -1.70
CA GLY A 9 2.92 -17.75 -1.81
C GLY A 9 3.02 -17.09 -3.19
N GLU A 10 3.44 -15.84 -3.24
CA GLU A 10 3.75 -15.11 -4.47
C GLU A 10 5.24 -14.81 -4.56
N GLU A 11 5.80 -14.98 -5.77
CA GLU A 11 7.21 -14.70 -6.05
C GLU A 11 7.40 -13.32 -6.69
N PHE A 12 8.27 -12.53 -6.06
CA PHE A 12 8.66 -11.20 -6.52
C PHE A 12 10.15 -11.15 -6.87
N ARG A 13 10.43 -10.70 -8.10
CA ARG A 13 11.77 -10.31 -8.58
C ARG A 13 11.66 -9.01 -9.36
N CYS A 14 11.88 -7.91 -8.64
CA CYS A 14 11.93 -6.56 -9.19
C CYS A 14 13.15 -6.36 -10.09
N SER A 15 12.99 -5.55 -11.13
CA SER A 15 14.08 -4.99 -11.92
C SER A 15 14.91 -4.01 -11.08
N ALA A 16 16.11 -3.66 -11.55
CA ALA A 16 16.91 -2.64 -10.88
C ALA A 16 16.15 -1.29 -10.85
N GLY A 17 16.04 -0.68 -9.68
CA GLY A 17 15.31 0.58 -9.46
C GLY A 17 13.82 0.42 -9.13
N GLU A 18 13.27 -0.79 -9.22
CA GLU A 18 11.89 -1.06 -8.78
C GLU A 18 11.84 -1.41 -7.28
N VAL A 19 10.68 -1.18 -6.68
CA VAL A 19 10.43 -1.46 -5.25
C VAL A 19 9.19 -2.33 -5.09
N VAL A 20 9.24 -3.24 -4.13
CA VAL A 20 8.07 -3.94 -3.59
C VAL A 20 7.80 -3.44 -2.18
N VAL A 21 6.56 -3.06 -1.91
CA VAL A 21 6.10 -2.61 -0.58
C VAL A 21 5.02 -3.56 -0.11
N TYR A 22 5.17 -4.09 1.09
CA TYR A 22 4.27 -5.08 1.67
C TYR A 22 4.16 -4.88 3.19
N PRO A 23 3.07 -5.32 3.84
CA PRO A 23 2.94 -5.25 5.29
C PRO A 23 4.09 -5.98 5.99
N SER A 24 4.72 -5.35 6.98
CA SER A 24 5.80 -5.96 7.76
C SER A 24 5.38 -7.23 8.52
N THR A 25 4.07 -7.45 8.67
CA THR A 25 3.46 -8.64 9.28
C THR A 25 3.40 -9.85 8.34
N CYS A 26 3.67 -9.68 7.03
CA CYS A 26 3.67 -10.79 6.08
C CYS A 26 4.88 -11.69 6.31
N LEU A 27 4.63 -13.01 6.38
CA LEU A 27 5.71 -13.99 6.31
C LEU A 27 6.36 -13.91 4.92
N HIS A 28 7.67 -13.89 4.89
CA HIS A 28 8.43 -13.82 3.64
C HIS A 28 9.78 -14.50 3.78
N CYS A 29 10.34 -14.93 2.65
CA CYS A 29 11.70 -15.42 2.57
C CYS A 29 12.38 -14.98 1.27
N VAL A 30 13.71 -15.01 1.26
CA VAL A 30 14.52 -14.76 0.06
C VAL A 30 15.23 -16.06 -0.28
N SER A 31 14.93 -16.62 -1.45
CA SER A 31 15.60 -17.82 -1.95
C SER A 31 17.10 -17.57 -2.11
N PRO A 32 17.96 -18.58 -1.83
CA PRO A 32 19.41 -18.44 -1.98
C PRO A 32 19.81 -17.97 -3.39
N VAL A 33 20.82 -17.10 -3.46
CA VAL A 33 21.44 -16.72 -4.73
C VAL A 33 22.45 -17.80 -5.10
N THR A 34 22.21 -18.53 -6.18
CA THR A 34 23.06 -19.65 -6.62
C THR A 34 24.30 -19.20 -7.42
N GLU A 35 24.25 -18.02 -8.02
CA GLU A 35 25.34 -17.43 -8.81
C GLU A 35 25.28 -15.90 -8.75
N GLY A 36 26.45 -15.24 -8.71
CA GLY A 36 26.56 -13.78 -8.67
C GLY A 36 26.20 -13.17 -7.32
N THR A 37 25.69 -11.94 -7.32
CA THR A 37 25.31 -11.21 -6.08
C THR A 37 24.08 -10.34 -6.34
N ARG A 38 23.13 -10.34 -5.40
CA ARG A 38 21.94 -9.50 -5.45
C ARG A 38 22.01 -8.39 -4.40
N TYR A 39 22.25 -7.17 -4.84
CA TYR A 39 22.17 -5.98 -3.98
C TYR A 39 20.72 -5.51 -3.84
N ALA A 40 20.35 -5.06 -2.65
CA ALA A 40 19.04 -4.48 -2.36
C ALA A 40 19.13 -3.46 -1.22
N CYS A 41 18.28 -2.44 -1.27
CA CYS A 41 18.01 -1.57 -0.13
C CYS A 41 16.77 -2.11 0.59
N VAL A 42 16.84 -2.28 1.91
CA VAL A 42 15.73 -2.74 2.74
C VAL A 42 15.51 -1.72 3.85
N GLY A 43 14.25 -1.38 4.09
CA GLY A 43 13.87 -0.43 5.12
C GLY A 43 12.39 -0.56 5.47
N TRP A 44 11.97 0.26 6.43
CA TRP A 44 10.60 0.30 6.91
C TRP A 44 10.03 1.71 6.77
N ILE A 45 8.74 1.78 6.50
CA ILE A 45 7.97 3.03 6.47
C ILE A 45 6.97 2.96 7.62
N GLU A 46 7.04 3.92 8.52
CA GLU A 46 6.02 4.08 9.55
C GLU A 46 4.85 4.88 8.96
N SER A 47 3.65 4.30 9.01
CA SER A 47 2.43 4.98 8.59
C SER A 47 1.89 5.85 9.72
N TYR A 48 1.44 7.07 9.39
CA TYR A 48 0.69 7.92 10.33
C TYR A 48 -0.57 7.23 10.87
N VAL A 49 -1.22 6.39 10.05
CA VAL A 49 -2.36 5.58 10.46
C VAL A 49 -1.86 4.21 10.91
N LYS A 50 -1.94 3.94 12.21
CA LYS A 50 -1.38 2.74 12.86
C LYS A 50 -2.13 1.46 12.49
N SER A 51 -3.46 1.49 12.51
CA SER A 51 -4.31 0.34 12.20
C SER A 51 -4.26 -0.03 10.71
N ALA A 52 -4.10 -1.31 10.40
CA ALA A 52 -4.12 -1.81 9.03
C ALA A 52 -5.52 -1.72 8.41
N GLU A 53 -6.56 -1.96 9.21
CA GLU A 53 -7.96 -1.87 8.77
C GLU A 53 -8.33 -0.43 8.41
N ASP A 54 -7.90 0.54 9.23
CA ASP A 54 -8.12 1.96 8.96
C ASP A 54 -7.39 2.41 7.68
N ARG A 55 -6.17 1.93 7.44
CA ARG A 55 -5.45 2.19 6.18
C ARG A 55 -6.21 1.64 4.98
N ALA A 56 -6.74 0.42 5.06
CA ALA A 56 -7.49 -0.21 3.98
C ALA A 56 -8.81 0.52 3.70
N LEU A 57 -9.51 0.97 4.76
CA LEU A 57 -10.71 1.79 4.66
C LEU A 57 -10.41 3.12 3.94
N LEU A 58 -9.39 3.84 4.40
CA LEU A 58 -8.99 5.12 3.81
C LEU A 58 -8.56 4.97 2.35
N PHE A 59 -7.79 3.94 2.03
CA PHE A 59 -7.39 3.62 0.65
C PHE A 59 -8.61 3.38 -0.25
N SER A 60 -9.58 2.59 0.20
CA SER A 60 -10.77 2.27 -0.57
C SER A 60 -11.62 3.51 -0.84
N LEU A 61 -11.77 4.39 0.16
CA LEU A 61 -12.50 5.66 0.02
C LEU A 61 -11.83 6.60 -1.00
N ASP A 62 -10.52 6.81 -0.89
CA ASP A 62 -9.77 7.67 -1.81
C ASP A 62 -9.76 7.12 -3.24
N ALA A 63 -9.53 5.80 -3.41
CA ALA A 63 -9.57 5.14 -4.71
C ALA A 63 -10.96 5.29 -5.37
N GLY A 64 -12.03 5.10 -4.61
CA GLY A 64 -13.41 5.30 -5.08
C GLY A 64 -13.67 6.74 -5.53
N ALA A 65 -13.32 7.72 -4.69
CA ALA A 65 -13.49 9.14 -4.98
C ALA A 65 -12.68 9.56 -6.22
N ARG A 66 -11.41 9.15 -6.34
CA ARG A 66 -10.59 9.40 -7.53
C ARG A 66 -11.14 8.73 -8.78
N GLY A 67 -11.70 7.53 -8.65
CA GLY A 67 -12.37 6.84 -9.74
C GLY A 67 -13.58 7.61 -10.27
N LEU A 68 -14.39 8.19 -9.35
CA LEU A 68 -15.50 9.07 -9.72
C LEU A 68 -15.00 10.37 -10.37
N LEU A 69 -13.95 10.99 -9.81
CA LEU A 69 -13.33 12.19 -10.38
C LEU A 69 -12.90 11.98 -11.83
N ALA A 70 -12.22 10.85 -12.10
CA ALA A 70 -11.71 10.53 -13.43
C ALA A 70 -12.83 10.30 -14.46
N LYS A 71 -13.97 9.74 -14.03
CA LYS A 71 -15.10 9.40 -14.91
C LYS A 71 -16.05 10.56 -15.16
N HIS A 72 -16.30 11.38 -14.14
CA HIS A 72 -17.39 12.35 -14.14
C HIS A 72 -16.92 13.80 -13.92
N GLY A 73 -15.63 14.00 -13.66
CA GLY A 73 -15.11 15.31 -13.26
C GLY A 73 -15.45 15.63 -11.81
N ARG A 74 -15.19 16.89 -11.43
CA ARG A 74 -15.41 17.40 -10.08
C ARG A 74 -16.90 17.70 -9.83
N SER A 75 -17.38 17.43 -8.63
CA SER A 75 -18.71 17.83 -8.14
C SER A 75 -18.66 18.20 -6.66
N ASP A 76 -19.70 18.86 -6.16
CA ASP A 76 -19.80 19.26 -4.75
C ASP A 76 -19.85 18.04 -3.82
N GLU A 77 -20.51 16.95 -4.22
CA GLU A 77 -20.55 15.70 -3.47
C GLU A 77 -19.16 15.07 -3.37
N LEU A 78 -18.39 15.16 -4.44
CA LEU A 78 -17.03 14.61 -4.46
C LEU A 78 -16.07 15.44 -3.59
N ASP A 79 -16.24 16.76 -3.58
CA ASP A 79 -15.53 17.64 -2.67
C ASP A 79 -15.82 17.28 -1.20
N LEU A 80 -17.09 16.97 -0.87
CA LEU A 80 -17.46 16.47 0.46
C LEU A 80 -16.81 15.13 0.79
N MET A 81 -16.69 14.21 -0.17
CA MET A 81 -15.99 12.93 0.03
C MET A 81 -14.50 13.12 0.31
N PHE A 82 -13.82 13.99 -0.44
CA PHE A 82 -12.40 14.31 -0.19
C PHE A 82 -12.20 15.05 1.14
N GLN A 83 -13.14 15.91 1.52
CA GLN A 83 -13.15 16.55 2.84
C GLN A 83 -13.32 15.51 3.96
N ALA A 84 -14.26 14.57 3.81
CA ALA A 84 -14.47 13.48 4.77
C ALA A 84 -13.24 12.57 4.89
N TYR A 85 -12.61 12.19 3.76
CA TYR A 85 -11.34 11.47 3.74
C TYR A 85 -10.25 12.22 4.53
N SER A 86 -10.06 13.51 4.25
CA SER A 86 -9.06 14.33 4.93
C SER A 86 -9.31 14.42 6.44
N ASN A 87 -10.57 14.53 6.86
CA ASN A 87 -10.95 14.51 8.26
C ASN A 87 -10.71 13.15 8.92
N ALA A 88 -11.01 12.05 8.22
CA ALA A 88 -10.75 10.71 8.69
C ALA A 88 -9.25 10.45 8.86
N VAL A 89 -8.41 10.83 7.89
CA VAL A 89 -6.94 10.76 8.01
C VAL A 89 -6.48 11.47 9.27
N ARG A 90 -6.91 12.71 9.51
CA ARG A 90 -6.50 13.49 10.69
C ARG A 90 -6.93 12.84 12.00
N ARG A 91 -8.10 12.21 12.04
CA ARG A 91 -8.64 11.56 13.24
C ARG A 91 -7.98 10.21 13.53
N LEU A 92 -7.60 9.48 12.49
CA LEU A 92 -7.02 8.13 12.58
C LEU A 92 -5.49 8.15 12.59
N SER A 93 -4.89 9.29 12.26
CA SER A 93 -3.48 9.55 12.49
C SER A 93 -3.26 9.78 13.99
N ASN A 94 -2.26 9.09 14.56
CA ASN A 94 -1.80 9.36 15.92
C ASN A 94 -0.67 10.39 15.91
#